data_AF-A0A8H6ZR03-F1
#
_entry.id   AF-A0A8H6ZR03-F1
#
_cell.length_a   1.000
_cell.length_b   1.000
_cell.length_c   1.000
_cell.angle_alpha   90.00
_cell.angle_beta   90.00
_cell.angle_gamma   90.00
#
_symmetry.space_group_name_H-M   'P 1'
#
loop_
_entity.id
_entity.type
_entity.pdbx_description
1 polymer ?
#
loop_
_entity_poly.entity_id
_entity_poly.type
_entity_poly.pdbx_seq_one_letter_code
_entity_poly.pdbx_strand_id
1 'polypeptide(L)'
;MPPNPAARSTLSRLTAPTAASIPSQVLTFPPLPPPTFYQLPPMSHSLRGAIPRHRYNELANHYTQAILQIEAMSAHCAMAEMEIQRLKRKENLKDNRATKRQKLNADARVKGIELARQKEAEQREKQQAKDAAREARAAKENEEEQHRVSRDPNEPFYGSLSSKNKSDLKDVAHALKLSKEGTKEVLLKRIQDHFDDHPHLRVDQRFHGLFNRGRPRASEPNPAPPSFEPNPPPLTPQPLRLAPFALHPTLALYNINGHNIQYQGNDVHNSYLTVHDVHPRLPYIIHPPTFNPLATSSYTVNI
;
A
#
# COMPACT_ATOMS: atom_id res chain seq x y z
N MET A 1 -47.68 39.65 36.47
CA MET A 1 -46.65 40.50 35.82
C MET A 1 -45.96 39.68 34.74
N PRO A 2 -46.01 40.08 33.46
CA PRO A 2 -45.35 39.36 32.38
C PRO A 2 -43.84 39.68 32.32
N PRO A 3 -42.98 38.74 31.90
CA PRO A 3 -41.55 38.97 31.76
C PRO A 3 -41.22 39.80 30.51
N ASN A 4 -40.27 40.72 30.70
CA ASN A 4 -39.76 41.70 29.76
C ASN A 4 -38.99 41.04 28.58
N PRO A 5 -39.39 41.22 27.31
CA PRO A 5 -38.75 40.62 26.14
C PRO A 5 -37.58 41.44 25.55
N ALA A 6 -36.92 42.31 26.34
CA ALA A 6 -35.86 43.20 25.86
C ALA A 6 -34.46 42.74 26.29
N ALA A 7 -33.95 41.66 25.70
CA ALA A 7 -32.52 41.38 25.68
C ALA A 7 -32.12 40.80 24.31
N ARG A 8 -32.29 41.63 23.27
CA ARG A 8 -31.69 41.37 21.96
C ARG A 8 -30.18 41.52 22.09
N SER A 9 -29.51 40.38 22.25
CA SER A 9 -28.06 40.26 22.13
C SER A 9 -27.65 40.71 20.72
N THR A 10 -27.08 41.92 20.63
CA THR A 10 -26.41 42.43 19.44
C THR A 10 -25.09 41.68 19.28
N LEU A 11 -25.15 40.50 18.65
CA LEU A 11 -23.97 39.84 18.10
C LEU A 11 -23.45 40.71 16.95
N SER A 12 -22.44 41.51 17.27
CA SER A 12 -21.64 42.26 16.31
C SER A 12 -21.16 41.32 15.22
N ARG A 13 -21.74 41.51 14.04
CA ARG A 13 -21.37 40.86 12.78
C ARG A 13 -19.93 41.23 12.48
N LEU A 14 -18.99 40.37 12.84
CA LEU A 14 -17.59 40.43 12.38
C LEU A 14 -17.62 40.34 10.86
N THR A 15 -17.55 41.49 10.22
CA THR A 15 -17.31 41.63 8.80
C THR A 15 -16.03 40.91 8.47
N ALA A 16 -16.12 39.91 7.59
CA ALA A 16 -14.97 39.18 7.08
C ALA A 16 -13.91 40.19 6.59
N PRO A 17 -12.63 40.03 6.97
CA PRO A 17 -11.58 40.90 6.44
C PRO A 17 -11.57 40.75 4.92
N THR A 18 -11.92 41.85 4.25
CA THR A 18 -11.68 42.07 2.84
C THR A 18 -10.26 41.61 2.54
N ALA A 19 -10.13 40.62 1.65
CA ALA A 19 -8.85 40.12 1.20
C ALA A 19 -8.03 41.29 0.67
N ALA A 20 -7.17 41.85 1.53
CA ALA A 20 -6.18 42.82 1.13
C ALA A 20 -5.32 42.11 0.09
N SER A 21 -5.44 42.60 -1.15
CA SER A 21 -4.59 42.22 -2.27
C SER A 21 -3.14 42.40 -1.81
N ILE A 22 -2.50 41.30 -1.45
CA ILE A 22 -1.07 41.30 -1.10
C ILE A 22 -0.36 41.60 -2.42
N PRO A 23 0.30 42.76 -2.56
CA PRO A 23 1.07 43.04 -3.77
C PRO A 23 2.10 41.92 -3.91
N SER A 24 2.09 41.26 -5.06
CA SER A 24 3.09 40.26 -5.43
C SER A 24 4.47 40.92 -5.44
N GLN A 25 5.09 41.01 -4.27
CA GLN A 25 6.48 41.36 -4.15
C GLN A 25 7.25 40.21 -4.76
N VAL A 26 7.68 40.42 -5.99
CA VAL A 26 8.62 39.56 -6.70
C VAL A 26 9.90 39.59 -5.86
N LEU A 27 10.02 38.61 -4.96
CA LEU A 27 11.25 38.33 -4.22
C LEU A 27 12.30 37.97 -5.25
N THR A 28 13.00 39.01 -5.69
CA THR A 28 14.14 38.91 -6.59
C THR A 28 15.26 38.36 -5.73
N PHE A 29 15.40 37.04 -5.72
CA PHE A 29 16.51 36.40 -5.03
C PHE A 29 17.81 36.87 -5.70
N PRO A 30 18.78 37.38 -4.91
CA PRO A 30 20.08 37.70 -5.47
C PRO A 30 20.65 36.43 -6.14
N PRO A 31 21.32 36.57 -7.29
CA PRO A 31 21.91 35.44 -7.99
C PRO A 31 22.81 34.67 -7.02
N LEU A 32 22.53 33.38 -6.87
CA LEU A 32 23.34 32.48 -6.05
C LEU A 32 24.80 32.63 -6.50
N PRO A 33 25.74 32.89 -5.58
CA PRO A 33 27.14 32.94 -5.93
C PRO A 33 27.50 31.63 -6.64
N PRO A 34 28.34 31.69 -7.69
CA PRO A 34 28.79 30.48 -8.38
C PRO A 34 29.33 29.52 -7.33
N PRO A 35 29.05 28.21 -7.44
CA PRO A 35 29.55 27.24 -6.49
C PRO A 35 31.06 27.40 -6.46
N THR A 36 31.56 28.02 -5.39
CA THR A 36 32.97 28.00 -5.08
C THR A 36 33.25 26.53 -4.90
N PHE A 37 33.83 25.91 -5.94
CA PHE A 37 34.44 24.60 -5.83
C PHE A 37 35.24 24.68 -4.55
N TYR A 38 34.74 24.02 -3.51
CA TYR A 38 35.39 23.97 -2.22
C TYR A 38 36.73 23.32 -2.53
N GLN A 39 37.77 24.15 -2.69
CA GLN A 39 39.15 23.75 -2.54
C GLN A 39 39.19 23.25 -1.10
N LEU A 40 38.90 21.97 -0.96
CA LEU A 40 39.06 21.26 0.28
C LEU A 40 40.47 21.59 0.74
N PRO A 41 40.62 22.27 1.89
CA PRO A 41 41.94 22.58 2.40
C PRO A 41 42.71 21.26 2.45
N PRO A 42 43.99 21.24 2.03
CA PRO A 42 44.79 20.02 2.02
C PRO A 42 44.75 19.43 3.42
N MET A 43 43.98 18.35 3.57
CA MET A 43 43.77 17.69 4.84
C MET A 43 45.11 17.08 5.24
N SER A 44 45.81 17.75 6.15
CA SER A 44 46.94 17.18 6.86
C SER A 44 46.50 15.81 7.41
N HIS A 45 47.10 14.74 6.89
CA HIS A 45 46.78 13.33 7.18
C HIS A 45 47.03 12.88 8.65
N SER A 46 47.07 13.80 9.62
CA SER A 46 47.68 13.57 10.93
C SER A 46 46.71 13.39 12.10
N LEU A 47 45.40 13.19 11.90
CA LEU A 47 44.51 12.78 12.98
C LEU A 47 43.49 11.75 12.48
N ARG A 48 43.98 10.54 12.18
CA ARG A 48 43.16 9.32 12.13
C ARG A 48 42.82 8.89 13.57
N GLY A 49 42.29 9.82 14.36
CA GLY A 49 41.72 9.52 15.67
C GLY A 49 40.47 8.69 15.44
N ALA A 50 40.53 7.42 15.84
CA ALA A 50 39.35 6.56 15.83
C ALA A 50 38.23 7.29 16.57
N ILE A 51 37.18 7.70 15.85
CA ILE A 51 35.97 8.21 16.50
C ILE A 51 35.54 7.11 17.46
N PRO A 52 35.49 7.37 18.78
CA PRO A 52 35.16 6.33 19.74
C PRO A 52 33.81 5.73 19.37
N ARG A 53 33.73 4.40 19.22
CA ARG A 53 32.51 3.67 18.82
C ARG A 53 31.28 4.11 19.61
N HIS A 54 31.48 4.52 20.86
CA HIS A 54 30.44 5.11 21.71
C HIS A 54 29.71 6.30 21.08
N ARG A 55 30.44 7.26 20.49
CA ARG A 55 29.84 8.45 19.85
C ARG A 55 28.99 8.10 18.63
N TYR A 56 29.39 7.07 17.88
CA TYR A 56 28.60 6.59 16.75
C TYR A 56 27.27 5.99 17.22
N ASN A 57 27.32 5.18 18.30
CA ASN A 57 26.12 4.59 18.88
C ASN A 57 25.18 5.65 19.47
N GLU A 58 25.72 6.66 20.16
CA GLU A 58 24.93 7.81 20.65
C GLU A 58 24.25 8.55 19.49
N LEU A 59 24.99 8.85 18.42
CA LEU A 59 24.44 9.53 17.25
C LEU A 59 23.36 8.68 16.56
N ALA A 60 23.57 7.37 16.44
CA ALA A 60 22.58 6.45 15.88
C ALA A 60 21.31 6.37 16.75
N ASN A 61 21.45 6.40 18.08
CA ASN A 61 20.32 6.44 19.00
C ASN A 61 19.54 7.75 18.87
N HIS A 62 20.22 8.89 18.82
CA HIS A 62 19.59 10.19 18.61
C HIS A 62 18.86 10.28 17.28
N TYR A 63 19.46 9.74 16.21
CA TYR A 63 18.82 9.67 14.89
C TYR A 63 17.54 8.84 14.92
N THR A 64 17.59 7.66 15.54
CA THR A 64 16.43 6.78 15.70
C THR A 64 15.33 7.47 16.51
N GLN A 65 15.69 8.15 17.60
CA GLN A 65 14.75 8.91 18.42
C GLN A 65 14.09 10.06 17.65
N ALA A 66 14.86 10.77 16.83
CA ALA A 66 14.35 11.86 15.99
C ALA A 66 13.34 11.33 14.94
N ILE A 67 13.60 10.18 14.31
CA ILE A 67 12.65 9.54 13.40
C ILE A 67 11.34 9.22 14.11
N LEU A 68 11.40 8.59 15.28
CA LEU A 68 10.22 8.24 16.07
C LEU A 68 9.41 9.49 16.47
N GLN A 69 10.09 10.60 16.80
CA GLN A 69 9.42 11.86 17.10
C GLN A 69 8.72 12.45 15.88
N ILE A 70 9.36 12.41 14.70
CA ILE A 70 8.75 12.89 13.45
C ILE A 70 7.50 12.07 13.11
N GLU A 71 7.56 10.75 13.25
CA GLU A 71 6.42 9.86 13.02
C GLU A 71 5.28 10.15 14.01
N ALA A 72 5.59 10.32 15.29
CA ALA A 72 4.61 10.68 16.31
C ALA A 72 3.94 12.04 16.03
N MET A 73 4.72 13.07 15.68
CA MET A 73 4.19 14.39 15.33
C MET A 73 3.34 14.35 14.06
N SER A 74 3.74 13.55 13.07
CA SER A 74 2.96 13.34 11.84
C SER A 74 1.59 12.74 12.14
N ALA A 75 1.54 11.72 13.01
CA ALA A 75 0.28 11.13 13.48
C ALA A 75 -0.61 12.16 14.23
N HIS A 76 -0.01 13.00 15.08
CA HIS A 76 -0.75 14.08 15.76
C HIS A 76 -1.33 15.10 14.78
N CYS A 77 -0.57 15.50 13.76
CA CYS A 77 -1.05 16.42 12.73
C CYS A 77 -2.23 15.82 11.95
N ALA A 78 -2.14 14.53 11.59
CA ALA A 78 -3.24 13.82 10.92
C ALA A 78 -4.52 13.75 11.78
N MET A 79 -4.38 13.48 13.08
CA MET A 79 -5.52 13.51 14.01
C MET A 79 -6.15 14.90 14.13
N ALA A 80 -5.32 15.95 14.24
CA ALA A 80 -5.79 17.32 14.29
C ALA A 80 -6.54 17.71 13.01
N GLU A 81 -6.04 17.31 11.84
CA GLU A 81 -6.71 17.55 10.56
C GLU A 81 -8.09 16.87 10.51
N MET A 82 -8.18 15.59 10.89
CA MET A 82 -9.46 14.88 10.96
C MET A 82 -10.47 15.59 11.88
N GLU A 83 -10.00 16.12 13.02
CA GLU A 83 -10.85 16.83 13.98
C GLU A 83 -11.33 18.18 13.42
N ILE A 84 -10.44 18.94 12.77
CA ILE A 84 -10.79 20.18 12.07
C ILE A 84 -11.85 19.91 11.00
N GLN A 85 -11.67 18.87 10.19
CA GLN A 85 -12.65 18.47 9.18
C GLN A 85 -13.98 18.07 9.81
N ARG A 86 -13.96 17.33 10.93
CA ARG A 86 -15.15 16.93 11.67
C ARG A 86 -15.91 18.14 12.21
N LEU A 87 -15.21 19.12 12.79
CA LEU A 87 -15.80 20.37 13.29
C LEU A 87 -16.39 21.21 12.16
N LYS A 88 -15.67 21.35 11.04
CA LYS A 88 -16.16 22.04 9.84
C LYS A 88 -17.46 21.43 9.30
N ARG A 89 -17.58 20.09 9.27
CA ARG A 89 -18.83 19.41 8.90
C ARG A 89 -19.97 19.72 9.88
N LYS A 90 -19.69 19.76 11.19
CA LYS A 90 -20.70 20.11 12.20
C LYS A 90 -21.19 21.55 12.08
N GLU A 91 -20.30 22.48 11.78
CA GLU A 91 -20.63 23.89 11.58
C GLU A 91 -21.53 24.07 10.35
N ASN A 92 -21.14 23.50 9.21
CA ASN A 92 -21.95 23.50 7.99
C ASN A 92 -23.34 22.86 8.20
N LEU A 93 -23.47 21.85 9.08
CA LEU A 93 -24.76 21.25 9.42
C LEU A 93 -25.61 22.12 10.35
N LYS A 94 -25.00 22.97 11.19
CA LYS A 94 -25.71 23.88 12.11
C LYS A 94 -26.29 25.09 11.38
N ASP A 95 -25.55 25.66 10.44
CA ASP A 95 -26.02 26.81 9.65
C ASP A 95 -27.28 26.46 8.84
N ASN A 96 -27.37 25.21 8.39
CA ASN A 96 -28.55 24.71 7.67
C ASN A 96 -29.76 24.39 8.57
N ARG A 97 -29.63 24.42 9.91
CA ARG A 97 -30.72 24.06 10.85
C ARG A 97 -31.43 25.26 11.47
N ALA A 98 -30.99 26.50 11.21
CA ALA A 98 -31.45 27.68 11.93
C ALA A 98 -32.90 28.12 11.66
N THR A 99 -33.60 27.61 10.63
CA THR A 99 -34.87 28.24 10.20
C THR A 99 -36.16 27.51 10.55
N LYS A 100 -36.17 26.22 10.91
CA LYS A 100 -37.42 25.56 11.36
C LYS A 100 -37.11 24.52 12.42
N ARG A 101 -37.33 24.87 13.70
CA ARG A 101 -37.60 23.87 14.75
C ARG A 101 -38.94 23.21 14.42
N GLN A 102 -38.92 22.29 13.48
CA GLN A 102 -40.03 21.39 13.24
C GLN A 102 -40.21 20.62 14.55
N LYS A 103 -41.38 20.77 15.20
CA LYS A 103 -41.75 19.94 16.35
C LYS A 103 -41.82 18.50 15.84
N LEU A 104 -40.69 17.80 15.92
CA LEU A 104 -40.63 16.38 15.63
C LEU A 104 -41.32 15.66 16.79
N ASN A 105 -42.41 14.96 16.48
CA ASN A 105 -43.12 14.11 17.43
C ASN A 105 -42.13 13.14 18.09
N ALA A 106 -42.31 12.86 19.39
CA ALA A 106 -41.40 12.02 20.18
C ALA A 106 -41.12 10.65 19.54
N ASP A 107 -42.08 10.13 18.79
CA ASP A 107 -42.02 8.89 18.01
C ASP A 107 -40.91 8.89 16.93
N ALA A 108 -40.66 10.04 16.29
CA ALA A 108 -39.58 10.19 15.32
C ALA A 108 -38.18 10.14 15.97
N ARG A 109 -38.11 10.48 17.26
CA ARG A 109 -36.85 10.51 18.02
C ARG A 109 -36.40 9.11 18.45
N VAL A 110 -37.35 8.23 18.79
CA VAL A 110 -37.08 6.82 19.11
C VAL A 110 -36.63 6.06 17.86
N LYS A 111 -37.37 6.21 16.74
CA LYS A 111 -37.01 5.60 15.45
C LYS A 111 -35.63 6.06 14.93
N GLY A 112 -35.25 7.31 15.21
CA GLY A 112 -33.94 7.84 14.85
C GLY A 112 -32.77 7.17 15.58
N ILE A 113 -32.94 6.77 16.84
CA ILE A 113 -31.90 6.08 17.62
C ILE A 113 -31.68 4.66 17.08
N GLU A 114 -32.77 3.95 16.78
CA GLU A 114 -32.69 2.59 16.24
C GLU A 114 -32.07 2.58 14.84
N LEU A 115 -32.44 3.52 13.98
CA LEU A 115 -31.85 3.67 12.65
C LEU A 115 -30.37 4.07 12.72
N ALA A 116 -29.96 4.85 13.72
CA ALA A 116 -28.55 5.16 13.96
C ALA A 116 -27.75 3.91 14.38
N ARG A 117 -28.30 3.08 15.28
CA ARG A 117 -27.67 1.81 15.68
C ARG A 117 -27.55 0.84 14.50
N GLN A 118 -28.57 0.75 13.65
CA GLN A 118 -28.53 -0.08 12.45
C GLN A 118 -27.44 0.39 11.47
N LYS A 119 -27.33 1.69 11.21
CA LYS A 119 -26.26 2.23 10.35
C LYS A 119 -24.87 2.03 10.93
N GLU A 120 -24.72 2.15 12.25
CA GLU A 120 -23.44 1.89 12.91
C GLU A 120 -23.05 0.41 12.81
N ALA A 121 -24.01 -0.50 12.98
CA ALA A 121 -23.79 -1.93 12.78
C ALA A 121 -23.40 -2.25 11.32
N GLU A 122 -24.13 -1.71 10.34
CA GLU A 122 -23.82 -1.89 8.92
C GLU A 122 -22.42 -1.36 8.56
N GLN A 123 -22.04 -0.19 9.08
CA GLN A 123 -20.70 0.38 8.85
C GLN A 123 -19.61 -0.47 9.50
N ARG A 124 -19.85 -1.01 10.70
CA ARG A 124 -18.91 -1.91 11.37
C ARG A 124 -18.74 -3.20 10.58
N GLU A 125 -19.82 -3.82 10.11
CA GLU A 125 -19.77 -5.03 9.30
C GLU A 125 -19.04 -4.78 7.98
N LYS A 126 -19.33 -3.67 7.29
CA LYS A 126 -18.64 -3.29 6.05
C LYS A 126 -17.15 -3.05 6.27
N GLN A 127 -16.79 -2.40 7.38
CA GLN A 127 -15.39 -2.15 7.72
C GLN A 127 -14.67 -3.45 8.07
N GLN A 128 -15.28 -4.31 8.88
CA GLN A 128 -14.75 -5.64 9.21
C GLN A 128 -14.58 -6.51 7.96
N ALA A 129 -15.54 -6.51 7.04
CA ALA A 129 -15.42 -7.25 5.78
C ALA A 129 -14.27 -6.73 4.91
N LYS A 130 -14.06 -5.41 4.87
CA LYS A 130 -12.96 -4.78 4.13
C LYS A 130 -11.60 -5.12 4.76
N ASP A 131 -11.51 -5.07 6.09
CA ASP A 131 -10.27 -5.37 6.82
C ASP A 131 -9.93 -6.87 6.70
N ALA A 132 -10.91 -7.76 6.88
CA ALA A 132 -10.74 -9.20 6.67
C ALA A 132 -10.31 -9.53 5.23
N ALA A 133 -10.87 -8.86 4.21
CA ALA A 133 -10.45 -9.04 2.83
C ALA A 133 -9.01 -8.54 2.56
N ARG A 134 -8.58 -7.48 3.24
CA ARG A 134 -7.20 -6.98 3.16
C ARG A 134 -6.23 -7.94 3.84
N GLU A 135 -6.58 -8.43 5.02
CA GLU A 135 -5.78 -9.40 5.77
C GLU A 135 -5.66 -10.73 5.02
N ALA A 136 -6.74 -11.24 4.42
CA ALA A 136 -6.70 -12.46 3.61
C ALA A 136 -5.80 -12.31 2.37
N ARG A 137 -5.80 -11.14 1.72
CA ARG A 137 -4.89 -10.85 0.59
C ARG A 137 -3.44 -10.79 1.04
N ALA A 138 -3.16 -10.11 2.16
CA ALA A 138 -1.81 -10.01 2.71
C ALA A 138 -1.28 -11.37 3.18
N ALA A 139 -2.13 -12.20 3.79
CA ALA A 139 -1.78 -13.55 4.21
C ALA A 139 -1.42 -14.43 3.01
N LYS A 140 -2.23 -14.41 1.94
CA LYS A 140 -1.95 -15.15 0.71
C LYS A 140 -0.65 -14.71 0.04
N GLU A 141 -0.40 -13.40 -0.02
CA GLU A 141 0.85 -12.87 -0.60
C GLU A 141 2.08 -13.28 0.23
N ASN A 142 1.97 -13.28 1.56
CA ASN A 142 3.05 -13.72 2.44
C ASN A 142 3.32 -15.22 2.32
N GLU A 143 2.27 -16.04 2.21
CA GLU A 143 2.41 -17.49 1.97
C GLU A 143 3.10 -17.77 0.62
N GLU A 144 2.72 -17.06 -0.44
CA GLU A 144 3.39 -17.17 -1.75
C GLU A 144 4.88 -16.76 -1.67
N GLU A 145 5.22 -15.72 -0.90
CA GLU A 145 6.62 -15.31 -0.74
C GLU A 145 7.41 -16.30 0.13
N GLN A 146 6.81 -16.87 1.18
CA GLN A 146 7.42 -17.95 1.95
C GLN A 146 7.69 -19.17 1.07
N HIS A 147 6.74 -19.55 0.22
CA HIS A 147 6.94 -20.63 -0.75
C HIS A 147 8.13 -20.35 -1.67
N ARG A 148 8.31 -19.11 -2.15
CA ARG A 148 9.46 -18.71 -2.96
C ARG A 148 10.79 -18.80 -2.22
N VAL A 149 10.81 -18.41 -0.94
CA VAL A 149 12.02 -18.47 -0.10
C VAL A 149 12.38 -19.92 0.24
N SER A 150 11.37 -20.79 0.43
CA SER A 150 11.60 -22.21 0.69
C SER A 150 11.99 -23.02 -0.53
N ARG A 151 11.78 -22.49 -1.74
CA ARG A 151 12.07 -23.18 -2.98
C ARG A 151 13.58 -23.38 -3.12
N ASP A 152 13.99 -24.62 -3.39
CA ASP A 152 15.41 -24.94 -3.56
C ASP A 152 15.98 -24.10 -4.71
N PRO A 153 17.06 -23.32 -4.49
CA PRO A 153 17.69 -22.58 -5.56
C PRO A 153 18.06 -23.49 -6.74
N ASN A 154 18.39 -24.76 -6.54
CA ASN A 154 18.80 -25.68 -7.60
C ASN A 154 17.65 -26.42 -8.31
N GLU A 155 16.40 -26.15 -7.96
CA GLU A 155 15.26 -26.80 -8.59
C GLU A 155 15.15 -26.40 -10.09
N PRO A 156 15.12 -27.36 -11.03
CA PRO A 156 15.02 -27.06 -12.46
C PRO A 156 13.63 -26.56 -12.86
N PHE A 157 13.61 -25.53 -13.72
CA PHE A 157 12.39 -24.99 -14.30
C PHE A 157 12.04 -25.70 -15.62
N TYR A 158 10.82 -26.22 -15.71
CA TYR A 158 10.33 -26.93 -16.89
C TYR A 158 9.28 -26.16 -17.68
N GLY A 159 9.27 -26.33 -19.00
CA GLY A 159 8.24 -25.86 -19.91
C GLY A 159 8.55 -24.50 -20.55
N SER A 160 7.87 -24.19 -21.66
CA SER A 160 8.15 -22.97 -22.43
C SER A 160 7.88 -21.71 -21.62
N LEU A 161 8.82 -20.76 -21.66
CA LEU A 161 8.71 -19.47 -20.95
C LEU A 161 7.40 -18.73 -21.26
N SER A 162 6.93 -18.80 -22.51
CA SER A 162 5.65 -18.21 -22.95
C SER A 162 4.41 -18.82 -22.30
N SER A 163 4.44 -20.11 -21.96
CA SER A 163 3.31 -20.84 -21.36
C SER A 163 3.23 -20.67 -19.84
N LYS A 164 4.27 -20.14 -19.20
CA LYS A 164 4.29 -19.93 -17.74
C LYS A 164 3.28 -18.87 -17.31
N ASN A 165 2.73 -19.05 -16.12
CA ASN A 165 1.85 -18.06 -15.47
C ASN A 165 2.70 -16.90 -14.91
N LYS A 166 2.06 -15.84 -14.39
CA LYS A 166 2.79 -14.68 -13.86
C LYS A 166 3.62 -15.03 -12.61
N SER A 167 3.13 -15.91 -11.74
CA SER A 167 3.84 -16.31 -10.52
C SER A 167 5.14 -17.04 -10.84
N ASP A 168 5.10 -18.03 -11.74
CA ASP A 168 6.29 -18.78 -12.15
C ASP A 168 7.32 -17.88 -12.86
N LEU A 169 6.86 -16.89 -13.65
CA LEU A 169 7.76 -15.90 -14.25
C LEU A 169 8.42 -15.02 -13.18
N LYS A 170 7.73 -14.67 -12.09
CA LYS A 170 8.35 -13.99 -10.94
C LYS A 170 9.40 -14.86 -10.27
N ASP A 171 9.16 -16.17 -10.17
CA ASP A 171 10.13 -17.11 -9.58
C ASP A 171 11.37 -17.25 -10.45
N VAL A 172 11.21 -17.35 -11.78
CA VAL A 172 12.34 -17.36 -12.73
C VAL A 172 13.10 -16.03 -12.67
N ALA A 173 12.41 -14.89 -12.62
CA ALA A 173 13.03 -13.59 -12.46
C ALA A 173 13.81 -13.49 -11.14
N HIS A 174 13.25 -14.00 -10.04
CA HIS A 174 13.93 -14.06 -8.74
C HIS A 174 15.19 -14.92 -8.79
N ALA A 175 15.12 -16.10 -9.41
CA ALA A 175 16.25 -17.00 -9.59
C ALA A 175 17.40 -16.37 -10.42
N LEU A 176 17.05 -15.49 -11.37
CA LEU A 176 17.98 -14.69 -12.17
C LEU A 176 18.39 -13.35 -11.51
N LYS A 177 17.90 -13.06 -10.29
CA LYS A 177 18.12 -11.79 -9.56
C LYS A 177 17.64 -10.54 -10.33
N LEU A 178 16.56 -10.68 -11.09
CA LEU A 178 15.89 -9.60 -11.83
C LEU A 178 14.71 -9.02 -11.05
N SER A 179 14.21 -7.85 -11.47
CA SER A 179 13.00 -7.24 -10.89
C SER A 179 11.76 -8.11 -11.13
N LYS A 180 10.99 -8.34 -10.06
CA LYS A 180 9.72 -9.10 -10.04
C LYS A 180 8.50 -8.26 -10.45
N GLU A 181 8.69 -6.96 -10.65
CA GLU A 181 7.59 -6.01 -10.92
C GLU A 181 7.21 -5.94 -12.40
N GLY A 182 5.92 -5.79 -12.65
CA GLY A 182 5.35 -5.56 -13.98
C GLY A 182 4.21 -6.50 -14.38
N THR A 183 3.77 -6.37 -15.63
CA THR A 183 2.82 -7.28 -16.30
C THR A 183 3.54 -8.56 -16.74
N LYS A 184 2.77 -9.59 -17.14
CA LYS A 184 3.31 -10.86 -17.64
C LYS A 184 4.29 -10.67 -18.80
N GLU A 185 3.93 -9.80 -19.75
CA GLU A 185 4.71 -9.51 -20.95
C GLU A 185 6.03 -8.80 -20.62
N VAL A 186 5.99 -7.84 -19.69
CA VAL A 186 7.19 -7.13 -19.23
C VAL A 186 8.18 -8.09 -18.56
N LEU A 187 7.67 -9.02 -17.72
CA LEU A 187 8.52 -10.05 -17.09
C LEU A 187 9.10 -11.00 -18.12
N LEU A 188 8.28 -11.48 -19.06
CA LEU A 188 8.71 -12.39 -20.12
C LEU A 188 9.80 -11.75 -20.97
N LYS A 189 9.60 -10.52 -21.44
CA LYS A 189 10.59 -9.79 -22.23
C LYS A 189 11.90 -9.61 -21.45
N ARG A 190 11.82 -9.14 -20.20
CA ARG A 190 13.01 -8.94 -19.34
C ARG A 190 13.81 -10.23 -19.13
N ILE A 191 13.12 -11.36 -18.96
CA ILE A 191 13.77 -12.67 -18.80
C ILE A 191 14.42 -13.10 -20.13
N GLN A 192 13.75 -12.91 -21.27
CA GLN A 192 14.31 -13.21 -22.58
C GLN A 192 15.55 -12.39 -22.89
N ASP A 193 15.47 -11.06 -22.74
CA ASP A 193 16.58 -10.13 -22.94
C ASP A 193 17.80 -10.59 -22.10
N HIS A 194 17.59 -10.96 -20.84
CA HIS A 194 18.66 -11.47 -19.97
C HIS A 194 19.29 -12.79 -20.46
N PHE A 195 18.49 -13.71 -21.01
CA PHE A 195 19.00 -14.97 -21.58
C PHE A 195 19.64 -14.80 -22.96
N ASP A 196 19.31 -13.73 -23.68
CA ASP A 196 20.00 -13.34 -24.91
C ASP A 196 21.37 -12.73 -24.57
N ASP A 197 21.45 -11.90 -23.54
CA ASP A 197 22.72 -11.33 -23.03
C ASP A 197 23.64 -12.39 -22.38
N HIS A 198 23.06 -13.44 -21.76
CA HIS A 198 23.79 -14.47 -21.01
C HIS A 198 23.50 -15.88 -21.56
N PRO A 199 24.00 -16.23 -22.76
CA PRO A 199 23.65 -17.49 -23.41
C PRO A 199 24.10 -18.74 -22.65
N HIS A 200 25.15 -18.65 -21.81
CA HIS A 200 25.63 -19.74 -20.98
C HIS A 200 24.58 -20.23 -19.96
N LEU A 201 23.67 -19.35 -19.53
CA LEU A 201 22.58 -19.71 -18.61
C LEU A 201 21.55 -20.64 -19.25
N ARG A 202 21.49 -20.73 -20.58
CA ARG A 202 20.57 -21.67 -21.27
C ARG A 202 20.99 -23.13 -21.12
N VAL A 203 22.28 -23.37 -20.87
CA VAL A 203 22.86 -24.71 -20.69
C VAL A 203 22.83 -25.13 -19.22
N ASP A 204 22.67 -24.19 -18.29
CA ASP A 204 22.55 -24.46 -16.86
C ASP A 204 21.38 -25.41 -16.59
N GLN A 205 21.62 -26.47 -15.80
CA GLN A 205 20.66 -27.52 -15.48
C GLN A 205 19.34 -26.94 -14.95
N ARG A 206 19.42 -25.81 -14.25
CA ARG A 206 18.28 -25.10 -13.67
C ARG A 206 17.33 -24.51 -14.72
N PHE A 207 17.85 -24.01 -15.83
CA PHE A 207 17.07 -23.29 -16.85
C PHE A 207 16.94 -24.04 -18.17
N HIS A 208 17.73 -25.10 -18.36
CA HIS A 208 17.72 -25.93 -19.56
C HIS A 208 16.31 -26.43 -19.93
N GLY A 209 15.49 -26.78 -18.93
CA GLY A 209 14.11 -27.21 -19.12
C GLY A 209 13.14 -26.15 -19.69
N LEU A 210 13.52 -24.86 -19.68
CA LEU A 210 12.72 -23.77 -20.24
C LEU A 210 12.84 -23.65 -21.76
N PHE A 211 13.99 -24.06 -22.31
CA PHE A 211 14.33 -23.90 -23.73
C PHE A 211 14.09 -25.17 -24.55
N ASN A 212 14.02 -26.31 -23.90
CA ASN A 212 13.67 -27.56 -24.54
C ASN A 212 12.18 -27.61 -24.89
N ARG A 213 11.83 -26.91 -25.98
CA ARG A 213 10.52 -26.97 -26.64
C ARG A 213 10.23 -28.35 -27.25
N GLY A 214 11.21 -29.24 -27.25
CA GLY A 214 11.03 -30.62 -27.66
C GLY A 214 10.24 -31.37 -26.60
N ARG A 215 8.98 -31.67 -26.89
CA ARG A 215 8.32 -32.86 -26.35
C ARG A 215 9.26 -34.02 -26.69
N PRO A 216 9.91 -34.74 -25.76
CA PRO A 216 10.10 -36.15 -26.02
C PRO A 216 8.68 -36.72 -25.97
N ARG A 217 7.92 -36.55 -27.06
CA ARG A 217 7.00 -37.60 -27.48
C ARG A 217 7.94 -38.75 -27.80
N ALA A 218 8.35 -39.45 -26.75
CA ALA A 218 8.44 -40.88 -26.84
C ALA A 218 7.04 -41.31 -27.30
N SER A 219 6.86 -41.37 -28.62
CA SER A 219 6.59 -42.67 -29.19
C SER A 219 7.68 -43.60 -28.65
N GLU A 220 7.52 -44.07 -27.42
CA GLU A 220 7.91 -45.44 -27.15
C GLU A 220 7.17 -46.21 -28.24
N PRO A 221 7.86 -46.81 -29.23
CA PRO A 221 7.23 -47.86 -29.99
C PRO A 221 6.85 -48.86 -28.92
N ASN A 222 5.56 -48.89 -28.54
CA ASN A 222 4.98 -49.93 -27.72
C ASN A 222 5.55 -51.24 -28.28
N PRO A 223 6.53 -51.90 -27.61
CA PRO A 223 6.98 -53.17 -28.10
C PRO A 223 5.74 -54.04 -27.99
N ALA A 224 5.20 -54.45 -29.14
CA ALA A 224 3.98 -55.23 -29.20
C ALA A 224 4.05 -56.30 -28.11
N PRO A 225 3.01 -56.43 -27.26
CA PRO A 225 3.02 -57.47 -26.24
C PRO A 225 3.30 -58.79 -26.95
N PRO A 226 4.25 -59.63 -26.47
CA PRO A 226 4.40 -60.95 -27.02
C PRO A 226 3.05 -61.65 -26.87
N SER A 227 2.51 -62.06 -28.01
CA SER A 227 1.35 -62.92 -28.14
C SER A 227 1.59 -64.20 -27.34
N PHE A 228 1.29 -64.19 -26.05
CA PHE A 228 1.14 -65.38 -25.23
C PHE A 228 -0.35 -65.64 -25.01
N GLU A 229 -0.78 -66.63 -25.77
CA GLU A 229 -1.72 -67.71 -25.46
C GLU A 229 -3.00 -67.47 -24.61
N PRO A 230 -4.11 -68.10 -25.02
CA PRO A 230 -5.38 -68.08 -24.31
C PRO A 230 -5.32 -68.98 -23.07
N ASN A 231 -5.44 -68.41 -21.88
CA ASN A 231 -5.67 -69.16 -20.64
C ASN A 231 -7.12 -68.88 -20.15
N PRO A 232 -7.97 -69.90 -19.94
CA PRO A 232 -9.38 -69.72 -19.55
C PRO A 232 -9.55 -69.18 -18.12
N PRO A 233 -10.72 -68.60 -17.81
CA PRO A 233 -10.95 -67.85 -16.57
C PRO A 233 -11.23 -68.76 -15.37
N PRO A 234 -10.66 -68.48 -14.17
CA PRO A 234 -11.24 -68.94 -12.93
C PRO A 234 -12.33 -67.97 -12.47
N LEU A 235 -13.56 -68.47 -12.47
CA LEU A 235 -14.74 -67.87 -11.86
C LEU A 235 -14.45 -67.54 -10.39
N THR A 236 -14.39 -66.25 -10.05
CA THR A 236 -14.53 -65.79 -8.67
C THR A 236 -15.75 -64.87 -8.55
N PRO A 237 -16.71 -65.19 -7.66
CA PRO A 237 -17.93 -64.41 -7.50
C PRO A 237 -17.66 -63.11 -6.74
N GLN A 238 -17.97 -61.99 -7.39
CA GLN A 238 -18.04 -60.66 -6.78
C GLN A 238 -19.27 -60.58 -5.87
N PRO A 239 -19.14 -60.27 -4.57
CA PRO A 239 -20.29 -59.90 -3.75
C PRO A 239 -20.79 -58.51 -4.16
N LEU A 240 -22.08 -58.44 -4.51
CA LEU A 240 -22.84 -57.21 -4.78
C LEU A 240 -22.81 -56.30 -3.55
N ARG A 241 -21.81 -55.40 -3.49
CA ARG A 241 -21.79 -54.32 -2.52
C ARG A 241 -22.64 -53.16 -3.08
N LEU A 242 -23.93 -53.15 -2.72
CA LEU A 242 -24.78 -51.97 -2.83
C LEU A 242 -24.11 -50.82 -2.09
N ALA A 243 -23.58 -49.85 -2.81
CA ALA A 243 -23.26 -48.55 -2.25
C ALA A 243 -24.58 -47.77 -2.08
N PRO A 244 -24.86 -47.18 -0.90
CA PRO A 244 -25.99 -46.28 -0.74
C PRO A 244 -25.76 -45.04 -1.60
N PHE A 245 -26.76 -44.70 -2.42
CA PHE A 245 -26.88 -43.41 -3.08
C PHE A 245 -26.95 -42.30 -2.03
N ALA A 246 -25.79 -41.80 -1.61
CA ALA A 246 -25.71 -40.52 -0.95
C ALA A 246 -25.94 -39.45 -2.01
N LEU A 247 -27.14 -38.87 -1.97
CA LEU A 247 -27.47 -37.59 -2.58
C LEU A 247 -26.43 -36.55 -2.18
N HIS A 248 -25.41 -36.38 -3.01
CA HIS A 248 -24.55 -35.20 -2.93
C HIS A 248 -25.36 -34.00 -3.44
N PRO A 249 -25.53 -32.93 -2.66
CA PRO A 249 -26.06 -31.68 -3.18
C PRO A 249 -25.06 -31.17 -4.21
N THR A 250 -25.53 -31.07 -5.44
CA THR A 250 -24.81 -30.45 -6.55
C THR A 250 -24.62 -28.97 -6.22
N LEU A 251 -23.52 -28.65 -5.52
CA LEU A 251 -23.01 -27.28 -5.52
C LEU A 251 -22.48 -27.05 -6.93
N ALA A 252 -23.36 -26.52 -7.78
CA ALA A 252 -22.99 -25.89 -9.02
C ALA A 252 -21.95 -24.80 -8.69
N LEU A 253 -20.68 -25.16 -8.84
CA LEU A 253 -19.63 -24.19 -9.07
C LEU A 253 -20.00 -23.53 -10.40
N TYR A 254 -20.69 -22.39 -10.30
CA TYR A 254 -20.83 -21.47 -11.40
C TYR A 254 -19.41 -21.13 -11.86
N ASN A 255 -19.06 -21.73 -12.99
CA ASN A 255 -17.92 -21.36 -13.78
C ASN A 255 -18.16 -19.92 -14.22
N ILE A 256 -17.50 -18.97 -13.56
CA ILE A 256 -17.44 -17.56 -13.97
C ILE A 256 -16.47 -17.52 -15.16
N ASN A 257 -16.91 -18.10 -16.28
CA ASN A 257 -16.37 -17.78 -17.58
C ASN A 257 -16.62 -16.29 -17.78
N GLY A 258 -15.54 -15.53 -17.83
CA GLY A 258 -15.51 -14.10 -18.02
C GLY A 258 -16.43 -13.69 -19.16
N HIS A 259 -17.58 -13.13 -18.80
CA HIS A 259 -18.23 -12.17 -19.66
C HIS A 259 -17.27 -10.99 -19.78
N ASN A 260 -16.72 -10.88 -20.99
CA ASN A 260 -16.16 -9.67 -21.54
C ASN A 260 -17.21 -8.56 -21.42
N ILE A 261 -17.25 -7.87 -20.28
CA ILE A 261 -17.91 -6.58 -20.17
C ILE A 261 -17.00 -5.63 -20.93
N GLN A 262 -17.28 -5.54 -22.22
CA GLN A 262 -16.92 -4.41 -23.04
C GLN A 262 -17.58 -3.19 -22.39
N TYR A 263 -16.83 -2.53 -21.50
CA TYR A 263 -17.16 -1.20 -21.02
C TYR A 263 -17.23 -0.31 -22.27
N GLN A 264 -18.45 -0.07 -22.76
CA GLN A 264 -18.70 1.15 -23.52
C GLN A 264 -18.41 2.29 -22.55
N GLY A 265 -17.25 2.91 -22.76
CA GLY A 265 -16.88 4.15 -22.12
C GLY A 265 -17.95 5.17 -22.46
N ASN A 266 -18.81 5.47 -21.48
CA ASN A 266 -19.49 6.74 -21.49
C ASN A 266 -18.40 7.79 -21.23
N ASP A 267 -18.03 8.47 -22.32
CA ASP A 267 -17.32 9.73 -22.35
C ASP A 267 -18.07 10.76 -21.50
N VAL A 268 -17.86 10.71 -20.18
CA VAL A 268 -18.09 11.87 -19.35
C VAL A 268 -16.83 12.71 -19.49
N HIS A 269 -16.95 13.76 -20.29
CA HIS A 269 -16.05 14.91 -20.31
C HIS A 269 -15.65 15.27 -18.88
N ASN A 270 -14.48 14.79 -18.46
CA ASN A 270 -13.80 15.32 -17.31
C ASN A 270 -12.95 16.48 -17.82
N SER A 271 -13.60 17.64 -17.90
CA SER A 271 -12.97 18.92 -18.14
C SER A 271 -11.82 19.10 -17.16
N TYR A 272 -10.60 19.08 -17.69
CA TYR A 272 -9.36 19.66 -17.17
C TYR A 272 -9.45 20.24 -15.75
N LEU A 273 -9.27 19.39 -14.73
CA LEU A 273 -8.59 19.85 -13.53
C LEU A 273 -7.10 19.79 -13.83
N THR A 274 -6.59 20.90 -14.36
CA THR A 274 -5.18 21.23 -14.39
C THR A 274 -4.65 21.04 -12.97
N VAL A 275 -3.95 19.93 -12.75
CA VAL A 275 -3.15 19.73 -11.55
C VAL A 275 -2.04 20.76 -11.69
N HIS A 276 -2.23 21.92 -11.06
CA HIS A 276 -1.09 22.78 -10.77
C HIS A 276 -0.16 21.93 -9.92
N ASP A 277 1.04 21.67 -10.45
CA ASP A 277 2.17 21.18 -9.69
C ASP A 277 2.34 22.07 -8.46
N VAL A 278 1.77 21.62 -7.34
CA VAL A 278 2.08 22.15 -6.03
C VAL A 278 3.45 21.59 -5.74
N HIS A 279 4.48 22.32 -6.18
CA HIS A 279 5.84 22.13 -5.71
C HIS A 279 5.78 21.92 -4.18
N PRO A 280 6.35 20.83 -3.64
CA PRO A 280 6.50 20.72 -2.20
C PRO A 280 7.34 21.91 -1.76
N ARG A 281 6.68 22.91 -1.15
CA ARG A 281 7.37 23.98 -0.44
C ARG A 281 8.27 23.29 0.55
N LEU A 282 9.57 23.39 0.33
CA LEU A 282 10.60 22.94 1.25
C LEU A 282 10.21 23.46 2.65
N PRO A 283 10.27 22.61 3.70
CA PRO A 283 9.98 23.04 5.04
C PRO A 283 10.89 24.22 5.37
N TYR A 284 10.27 25.34 5.73
CA TYR A 284 10.99 26.51 6.22
C TYR A 284 11.85 26.05 7.39
N ILE A 285 13.18 26.16 7.25
CA ILE A 285 14.12 25.87 8.33
C ILE A 285 13.86 26.96 9.38
N ILE A 286 13.09 26.61 10.41
CA ILE A 286 12.95 27.44 11.59
C ILE A 286 14.30 27.36 12.30
N HIS A 287 15.10 28.41 12.15
CA HIS A 287 16.33 28.56 12.93
C HIS A 287 15.96 28.53 14.42
N PRO A 288 16.60 27.67 15.24
CA PRO A 288 16.36 27.69 16.67
C PRO A 288 16.79 29.06 17.22
N PRO A 289 16.07 29.62 18.22
CA PRO A 289 16.48 30.85 18.86
C PRO A 289 17.89 30.67 19.45
N THR A 290 18.81 31.53 19.06
CA THR A 290 20.13 31.64 19.66
C THR A 290 19.96 31.98 21.14
N PHE A 291 20.17 30.99 22.00
CA PHE A 291 20.18 31.15 23.44
C PHE A 291 21.44 31.94 23.80
N ASN A 292 21.30 33.21 24.20
CA ASN A 292 22.37 34.02 24.77
C ASN A 292 22.54 33.65 26.25
N PRO A 293 23.64 32.99 26.67
CA PRO A 293 23.86 32.67 28.07
C PRO A 293 24.57 33.86 28.75
N LEU A 294 23.84 34.94 29.03
CA LEU A 294 24.35 36.04 29.87
C LEU A 294 23.25 36.51 30.82
N ALA A 295 23.12 35.83 31.96
CA ALA A 295 22.70 36.40 33.25
C ALA A 295 22.64 35.28 34.31
N THR A 296 23.81 34.83 34.78
CA THR A 296 23.89 34.16 36.09
C THR A 296 23.70 35.21 37.17
N SER A 297 22.45 35.41 37.59
CA SER A 297 22.11 36.16 38.80
C SER A 297 22.47 35.31 40.02
N SER A 298 23.63 35.56 40.61
CA SER A 298 24.04 34.97 41.89
C SER A 298 23.14 35.51 43.01
N TYR A 299 22.28 34.66 43.55
CA TYR A 299 21.51 34.94 44.76
C TYR A 299 22.35 34.53 45.98
N THR A 300 22.94 35.50 46.67
CA THR A 300 23.56 35.29 47.98
C THR A 300 22.47 35.33 49.05
N VAL A 301 22.26 34.21 49.73
CA VAL A 301 21.46 34.13 50.96
C VAL A 301 22.38 34.47 52.12
N ASN A 302 22.14 35.60 52.78
CA ASN A 302 22.76 35.91 54.07
C ASN A 302 22.02 35.14 55.17
N ILE A 303 22.78 34.40 55.98
CA ILE A 303 22.34 33.75 57.22
C ILE A 303 22.69 34.70 58.37
#